data_AF-A0A351QXX3-F1
#
_entry.id   AF-A0A351QXX3-F1
#
_cell.length_a   1.000
_cell.length_b   1.000
_cell.length_c   1.000
_cell.angle_alpha   90.00
_cell.angle_beta   90.00
_cell.angle_gamma   90.00
#
_symmetry.space_group_name_H-M   'P 1'
#
loop_
_entity.id
_entity.type
_entity.pdbx_description
1 polymer ?
#
loop_
_entity_poly.entity_id
_entity_poly.type
_entity_poly.pdbx_seq_one_letter_code
_entity_poly.pdbx_strand_id
1 'polypeptide(L)'
;MNKSIIPNSMTLGNLICGVLSIQFTINNDFTTAGILILLGGILDRYDGTVARFLNTHSELGKELDSLADLVSFGVAPSILAFS
;
A
#
# COMPACT_ATOMS: atom_id res chain seq x y z
N MET A 1 -12.24 -19.11 -12.15
CA MET A 1 -11.75 -18.51 -10.89
C MET A 1 -11.01 -17.24 -11.26
N ASN A 2 -11.58 -16.06 -10.95
CA ASN A 2 -11.14 -14.78 -11.49
C ASN A 2 -9.70 -14.46 -11.06
N LYS A 3 -8.76 -14.49 -12.01
CA LYS A 3 -7.32 -14.25 -11.80
C LYS A 3 -7.00 -12.85 -11.25
N SER A 4 -7.96 -11.93 -11.30
CA SER A 4 -7.84 -10.53 -10.85
C SER A 4 -7.97 -10.33 -9.33
N ILE A 5 -8.35 -11.36 -8.55
CA ILE A 5 -8.52 -11.22 -7.09
C ILE A 5 -7.16 -11.14 -6.38
N ILE A 6 -6.16 -11.85 -6.91
CA ILE A 6 -4.82 -11.95 -6.33
C ILE A 6 -4.15 -10.58 -6.24
N PRO A 7 -4.07 -9.79 -7.34
CA PRO A 7 -3.45 -8.48 -7.25
C PRO A 7 -4.24 -7.53 -6.33
N ASN A 8 -5.57 -7.41 -6.51
CA ASN A 8 -6.38 -6.53 -5.67
C ASN A 8 -6.25 -6.79 -4.15
N SER A 9 -6.05 -8.05 -3.73
CA SER A 9 -5.83 -8.37 -2.31
C SER A 9 -4.47 -7.91 -1.79
N MET A 10 -3.43 -7.89 -2.62
CA MET A 10 -2.12 -7.36 -2.23
C MET A 10 -2.14 -5.83 -2.19
N THR A 11 -2.89 -5.18 -3.08
CA THR A 11 -3.03 -3.71 -3.12
C THR A 11 -3.76 -3.22 -1.88
N LEU A 12 -4.81 -3.95 -1.48
CA LEU A 12 -5.48 -3.77 -0.19
C LEU A 12 -4.52 -3.98 0.98
N GLY A 13 -3.60 -4.95 0.89
CA GLY A 13 -2.54 -5.16 1.88
C GLY A 13 -1.62 -3.94 2.03
N ASN A 14 -1.16 -3.35 0.92
CA ASN A 14 -0.38 -2.11 0.94
C ASN A 14 -1.17 -0.96 1.59
N LEU A 15 -2.44 -0.77 1.19
CA LEU A 15 -3.32 0.25 1.76
C LEU A 15 -3.47 0.09 3.29
N ILE A 16 -3.68 -1.14 3.77
CA ILE A 16 -3.78 -1.44 5.21
C ILE A 16 -2.47 -1.10 5.92
N CYS A 17 -1.31 -1.44 5.35
CA CYS A 17 0.00 -1.06 5.90
C CYS A 17 0.15 0.46 6.00
N GLY A 18 -0.25 1.22 4.98
CA GLY A 18 -0.24 2.68 4.99
C GLY A 18 -1.13 3.28 6.08
N VAL A 19 -2.37 2.79 6.23
CA VAL A 19 -3.28 3.25 7.29
C VAL A 19 -2.78 2.88 8.69
N LEU A 20 -2.27 1.67 8.87
CA LEU A 20 -1.67 1.27 10.15
C LEU A 20 -0.46 2.12 10.48
N SER A 21 0.39 2.45 9.51
CA SER A 21 1.50 3.37 9.72
C SER A 21 1.01 4.71 10.27
N ILE A 22 -0.05 5.28 9.71
CA ILE A 22 -0.63 6.53 10.19
C ILE A 22 -1.10 6.40 11.64
N GLN A 23 -1.78 5.30 11.97
CA GLN A 23 -2.24 5.03 13.33
C GLN A 23 -1.06 4.94 14.33
N PHE A 24 0.04 4.27 13.96
CA PHE A 24 1.24 4.19 14.82
C PHE A 24 1.95 5.53 14.95
N THR A 25 2.00 6.33 13.88
CA THR A 25 2.51 7.70 13.95
C THR A 25 1.72 8.55 14.95
N ILE A 26 0.38 8.48 14.93
CA ILE A 26 -0.48 9.21 15.88
C ILE A 26 -0.24 8.74 17.33
N ASN A 27 0.16 7.49 17.52
CA ASN A 27 0.53 6.94 18.84
C ASN A 27 1.96 7.30 19.28
N ASN A 28 2.68 8.18 18.56
CA ASN A 28 4.11 8.51 18.75
C ASN A 28 5.09 7.33 18.56
N ASP A 29 4.65 6.23 17.93
CA ASP A 29 5.53 5.11 17.58
C ASP A 29 6.02 5.24 16.13
N PHE A 30 6.97 6.16 15.94
CA PHE A 30 7.55 6.47 14.64
C PHE A 30 8.38 5.31 14.06
N THR A 31 8.90 4.41 14.91
CA THR A 31 9.74 3.28 14.49
C THR A 31 8.87 2.25 13.77
N THR A 32 7.77 1.85 14.40
CA THR A 32 6.83 0.89 13.81
C THR A 32 6.15 1.48 12.57
N ALA A 33 5.82 2.78 12.59
CA ALA A 33 5.27 3.48 11.44
C ALA A 33 6.22 3.48 10.22
N GLY A 34 7.50 3.82 10.41
CA GLY A 34 8.50 3.78 9.32
C GLY A 34 8.69 2.37 8.73
N ILE A 35 8.70 1.34 9.58
CA ILE A 35 8.79 -0.06 9.14
C ILE A 35 7.55 -0.45 8.31
N LEU A 36 6.36 -0.01 8.70
CA LEU A 36 5.11 -0.27 7.98
C LEU A 36 5.08 0.41 6.60
N ILE A 37 5.60 1.64 6.47
CA ILE A 37 5.75 2.31 5.17
C ILE A 37 6.69 1.53 4.26
N LEU A 38 7.84 1.08 4.78
CA LEU A 38 8.80 0.27 4.02
C LEU A 38 8.20 -1.07 3.60
N LEU A 39 7.47 -1.74 4.50
CA LEU A 39 6.76 -2.99 4.20
C LEU A 39 5.67 -2.78 3.13
N GLY A 40 4.89 -1.70 3.24
CA GLY A 40 3.88 -1.32 2.26
C GLY A 40 4.47 -1.12 0.87
N GLY A 41 5.59 -0.39 0.77
CA GLY A 41 6.27 -0.18 -0.50
C GLY A 41 6.91 -1.43 -1.10
N ILE A 42 7.33 -2.40 -0.28
CA ILE A 42 7.77 -3.70 -0.78
C ILE A 42 6.57 -4.49 -1.34
N LEU A 43 5.45 -4.53 -0.61
CA LEU A 43 4.22 -5.19 -1.03
C LEU A 43 3.70 -4.64 -2.35
N ASP A 44 3.70 -3.31 -2.49
CA ASP A 44 3.29 -2.61 -3.70
C ASP A 44 4.11 -3.01 -4.94
N ARG A 45 5.43 -3.09 -4.76
CA ARG A 45 6.35 -3.49 -5.83
C ARG A 45 6.15 -4.94 -6.27
N TYR A 46 5.81 -5.82 -5.33
CA TYR A 46 5.42 -7.20 -5.66
C TYR A 46 4.09 -7.23 -6.40
N ASP A 47 3.13 -6.41 -6.01
CA ASP A 47 1.80 -6.43 -6.56
C ASP A 47 1.74 -5.88 -7.99
N GLY A 48 2.41 -4.75 -8.25
CA GLY A 48 2.59 -4.22 -9.60
C GLY A 48 3.33 -5.18 -10.55
N THR A 49 4.20 -6.04 -10.01
CA THR A 49 4.89 -7.09 -10.78
C THR A 49 3.96 -8.25 -11.10
N VAL A 50 3.15 -8.70 -10.14
CA VAL A 50 2.16 -9.79 -10.31
C VAL A 50 1.03 -9.36 -11.24
N ALA A 51 0.53 -8.12 -11.12
CA ALA A 51 -0.49 -7.56 -11.99
C ALA A 51 -0.01 -7.46 -13.45
N ARG A 52 1.25 -7.06 -13.68
CA ARG A 52 1.89 -7.08 -15.01
C ARG A 52 2.04 -8.49 -15.57
N PHE A 53 2.37 -9.47 -14.73
CA PHE A 53 2.58 -10.85 -15.16
C PHE A 53 1.26 -11.57 -15.51
N LEU A 54 0.16 -11.22 -14.83
CA LEU A 54 -1.14 -11.85 -15.04
C LEU A 54 -1.95 -11.25 -16.19
N ASN A 55 -1.53 -10.12 -16.79
CA ASN A 55 -2.25 -9.41 -17.86
C ASN A 55 -3.71 -9.08 -17.49
N THR A 56 -4.03 -9.07 -16.18
CA THR A 56 -5.36 -8.76 -15.66
C THR A 56 -5.38 -7.31 -15.21
N HIS A 57 -5.38 -6.39 -16.17
CA HIS A 57 -5.56 -4.97 -15.91
C HIS A 57 -7.06 -4.68 -15.76
N SER A 58 -7.60 -4.88 -14.56
CA SER A 58 -8.94 -4.37 -14.23
C SER A 58 -8.83 -2.87 -13.92
N GLU A 59 -9.71 -2.07 -14.50
CA GLU A 59 -9.77 -0.61 -14.30
C GLU A 59 -9.89 -0.25 -12.81
N LEU A 60 -10.68 -1.03 -12.06
CA LEU A 60 -10.83 -0.91 -10.61
C LEU A 60 -9.51 -1.20 -9.86
N GLY A 61 -8.75 -2.21 -10.28
CA GLY A 61 -7.46 -2.53 -9.66
C GLY A 61 -6.44 -1.40 -9.83
N LYS A 62 -6.46 -0.74 -10.98
CA LYS A 62 -5.60 0.42 -11.25
C LYS A 62 -5.94 1.64 -10.37
N GLU A 63 -7.22 1.89 -10.12
CA GLU A 63 -7.61 2.97 -9.19
C GLU A 63 -7.22 2.64 -7.75
N LEU A 64 -7.35 1.39 -7.34
CA LEU A 64 -6.92 0.91 -6.02
C LEU A 64 -5.41 1.01 -5.82
N ASP A 65 -4.62 0.67 -6.84
CA ASP A 65 -3.15 0.79 -6.86
C ASP A 65 -2.75 2.25 -6.65
N SER A 66 -3.36 3.16 -7.42
CA SER A 66 -3.11 4.59 -7.29
C SER A 66 -3.53 5.17 -5.93
N LEU A 67 -4.60 4.65 -5.32
CA LEU A 67 -5.01 5.02 -3.96
C LEU A 67 -4.05 4.50 -2.90
N ALA A 68 -3.60 3.25 -3.02
CA ALA A 68 -2.64 2.64 -2.11
C ALA A 68 -1.30 3.39 -2.16
N ASP A 69 -0.80 3.72 -3.36
CA ASP A 69 0.38 4.53 -3.56
C ASP A 69 0.29 5.89 -2.87
N LEU A 70 -0.83 6.59 -3.04
CA LEU A 70 -1.05 7.90 -2.44
C LEU A 70 -1.03 7.82 -0.91
N VAL A 71 -1.63 6.79 -0.31
CA VAL A 71 -1.65 6.63 1.15
C VAL A 71 -0.28 6.21 1.67
N SER A 72 0.36 5.22 1.06
CA SER A 72 1.62 4.63 1.55
C SER A 72 2.85 5.52 1.30
N PHE A 73 2.89 6.26 0.19
CA PHE A 73 4.03 7.11 -0.16
C PHE A 73 3.76 8.62 -0.05
N GLY A 74 2.50 9.03 -0.07
CA GLY A 74 2.12 10.43 0.11
C GLY A 74 1.75 10.74 1.57
N VAL A 75 0.66 10.14 2.04
CA VAL A 75 0.02 10.51 3.31
C VAL A 75 0.80 9.99 4.51
N ALA A 76 1.13 8.70 4.57
CA ALA A 76 1.81 8.10 5.72
C ALA A 76 3.19 8.74 6.01
N PRO A 77 4.07 8.98 5.01
CA PRO A 77 5.35 9.64 5.23
C PRO A 77 5.20 11.11 5.61
N SER A 78 4.21 11.80 5.04
CA SER A 78 3.92 13.20 5.40
C SER A 78 3.49 13.32 6.85
N ILE A 79 2.56 12.47 7.29
CA ILE A 79 2.13 12.46 8.70
C ILE A 79 3.30 12.09 9.61
N LEU A 80 4.15 11.13 9.22
CA LEU A 80 5.35 10.80 9.98
C LEU A 80 6.35 11.96 10.10
N ALA A 81 6.51 12.77 9.04
CA ALA A 81 7.43 13.91 9.05
C ALA A 81 6.92 15.12 9.85
N PHE A 82 5.60 15.30 9.96
CA PHE A 82 4.97 16.45 10.61
C PHE A 82 4.44 16.16 12.03
N SER A 83 4.58 14.93 12.52
CA SER A 83 4.05 14.48 13.82
C SER A 83 5.11 14.40 14.92
#